data_AF-A0A1F9BJY8-F1
#
_entry.id   AF-A0A1F9BJY8-F1
#
_cell.length_a   1.000
_cell.length_b   1.000
_cell.length_c   1.000
_cell.angle_alpha   90.00
_cell.angle_beta   90.00
_cell.angle_gamma   90.00
#
_symmetry.space_group_name_H-M   'P 1'
#
loop_
_entity.id
_entity.type
_entity.pdbx_description
1 polymer ?
#
loop_
_entity_poly.entity_id
_entity_poly.type
_entity_poly.pdbx_seq_one_letter_code
_entity_poly.pdbx_strand_id
1 'polypeptide(L)'
;MDPQKDKFLKNEFLTMSVFGGLGRSGTYSKSATEEARKNFRNDLRDKLDEISREYQSMVTEEEHLSNIRRLSDELSSQFSHCLKNGRFRIGIAQKALNLYLKYLWCVNLIAPPPHCPFDSIVISHLPDCKDLNWTSIDNIEVYSRLVKAARRVAKDKPLPEWELEIWLNGVQSERGRKGLRKSRTEKRHKETSLGPSQSDIEEKIGAVAIGTIVRPGFYATGRDRYEISIHKKGSNLLPHEKYIRNPINIYIGNTLYEAGVHETGAGVVWISSVLYKKEEGRIVMGARLIDALAQIGLRWKDKVIIKKNEDGTFLLEPYNDDTT
;
A
#
# COMPACT_ATOMS: atom_id res chain seq x y z
N MET A 1 22.42 -20.77 6.51
CA MET A 1 21.61 -20.03 7.51
C MET A 1 21.07 -21.03 8.53
N ASP A 2 20.61 -20.59 9.70
CA ASP A 2 19.82 -21.44 10.60
C ASP A 2 18.51 -21.90 9.89
N PRO A 3 18.11 -23.19 9.97
CA PRO A 3 16.95 -23.70 9.23
C PRO A 3 15.61 -23.08 9.62
N GLN A 4 15.43 -22.66 10.88
CA GLN A 4 14.19 -22.02 11.32
C GLN A 4 14.11 -20.58 10.79
N LYS A 5 15.24 -19.86 10.80
CA LYS A 5 15.36 -18.50 10.24
C LYS A 5 15.20 -18.49 8.71
N ASP A 6 15.75 -19.46 8.00
CA ASP A 6 15.54 -19.63 6.56
C ASP A 6 14.05 -19.87 6.22
N LYS A 7 13.41 -20.82 6.91
CA LYS A 7 11.98 -21.10 6.74
C LYS A 7 11.10 -19.88 7.07
N PHE A 8 11.43 -19.12 8.12
CA PHE A 8 10.75 -17.89 8.47
C PHE A 8 10.88 -16.83 7.37
N LEU A 9 12.10 -16.54 6.90
CA LEU A 9 12.32 -15.52 5.87
C LEU A 9 11.64 -15.89 4.55
N LYS A 10 11.74 -17.16 4.10
CA LYS A 10 11.02 -17.65 2.92
C LYS A 10 9.50 -17.47 3.07
N ASN A 11 8.94 -17.77 4.25
CA ASN A 11 7.52 -17.55 4.53
C ASN A 11 7.11 -16.07 4.35
N GLU A 12 7.92 -15.13 4.86
CA GLU A 12 7.63 -13.70 4.74
C GLU A 12 7.84 -13.17 3.30
N PHE A 13 8.88 -13.64 2.61
CA PHE A 13 9.14 -13.30 1.21
C PHE A 13 8.01 -13.79 0.29
N LEU A 14 7.53 -15.01 0.48
CA LEU A 14 6.34 -15.55 -0.21
C LEU A 14 5.10 -14.70 0.10
N THR A 15 4.91 -14.29 1.37
CA THR A 15 3.78 -13.46 1.79
C THR A 15 3.80 -12.09 1.10
N MET A 16 4.94 -11.40 1.12
CA MET A 16 5.10 -10.11 0.43
C MET A 16 4.96 -10.23 -1.09
N SER A 17 5.44 -11.33 -1.69
CA SER A 17 5.38 -11.56 -3.14
C SER A 17 3.95 -11.83 -3.62
N VAL A 18 3.19 -12.64 -2.89
CA VAL A 18 1.76 -12.89 -3.15
C VAL A 18 0.95 -11.61 -2.98
N PHE A 19 1.20 -10.79 -1.95
CA PHE A 19 0.52 -9.50 -1.81
C PHE A 19 0.92 -8.50 -2.91
N GLY A 20 2.19 -8.47 -3.32
CA GLY A 20 2.70 -7.61 -4.39
C GLY A 20 2.09 -7.93 -5.76
N GLY A 21 1.93 -9.22 -6.08
CA GLY A 21 1.28 -9.67 -7.32
C GLY A 21 -0.24 -9.50 -7.30
N LEU A 22 -0.92 -9.95 -6.24
CA LEU A 22 -2.39 -10.05 -6.22
C LEU A 22 -3.11 -8.78 -5.72
N GLY A 23 -2.44 -7.95 -4.91
CA GLY A 23 -3.10 -6.88 -4.13
C GLY A 23 -3.70 -5.73 -4.95
N ARG A 24 -3.34 -5.59 -6.23
CA ARG A 24 -3.83 -4.54 -7.15
C ARG A 24 -4.30 -5.04 -8.51
N SER A 25 -4.22 -6.35 -8.77
CA SER A 25 -4.44 -6.95 -10.10
C SER A 25 -5.90 -7.22 -10.45
N GLY A 26 -6.77 -7.35 -9.44
CA GLY A 26 -8.10 -7.91 -9.64
C GLY A 26 -8.07 -9.34 -10.18
N THR A 27 -7.15 -10.18 -9.69
CA THR A 27 -6.94 -11.57 -10.15
C THR A 27 -8.20 -12.43 -10.10
N TYR A 28 -9.07 -12.25 -9.10
CA TYR A 28 -10.20 -13.14 -8.86
C TYR A 28 -11.49 -12.71 -9.56
N SER A 29 -12.35 -13.69 -9.86
CA SER A 29 -13.72 -13.45 -10.31
C SER A 29 -14.58 -12.84 -9.18
N LYS A 30 -15.72 -12.22 -9.55
CA LYS A 30 -16.69 -11.70 -8.57
C LYS A 30 -17.36 -12.82 -7.74
N SER A 31 -17.44 -14.03 -8.30
CA SER A 31 -18.03 -15.22 -7.67
C SER A 31 -17.04 -16.07 -6.86
N ALA A 32 -15.74 -15.78 -6.92
CA ALA A 32 -14.72 -16.54 -6.20
C ALA A 32 -14.90 -16.46 -4.67
N THR A 33 -15.10 -17.61 -4.04
CA THR A 33 -15.20 -17.75 -2.58
C THR A 33 -13.84 -17.52 -1.91
N GLU A 34 -13.81 -17.08 -0.65
CA GLU A 34 -12.52 -16.87 0.04
C GLU A 34 -11.73 -18.17 0.25
N GLU A 35 -12.39 -19.33 0.33
CA GLU A 35 -11.68 -20.62 0.39
C GLU A 35 -10.99 -20.95 -0.94
N ALA A 36 -11.65 -20.74 -2.09
CA ALA A 36 -11.02 -20.90 -3.40
C ALA A 36 -9.89 -19.87 -3.62
N ARG A 37 -10.04 -18.64 -3.11
CA ARG A 37 -9.00 -17.60 -3.14
C ARG A 37 -7.81 -17.93 -2.24
N LYS A 38 -8.06 -18.53 -1.07
CA LYS A 38 -7.05 -19.02 -0.10
C LYS A 38 -6.27 -20.20 -0.67
N ASN A 39 -6.94 -21.18 -1.26
CA ASN A 39 -6.29 -22.32 -1.89
C ASN A 39 -5.39 -21.84 -3.04
N PHE A 40 -5.90 -21.01 -3.95
CA PHE A 40 -5.06 -20.35 -4.97
C PHE A 40 -3.83 -19.62 -4.38
N ARG A 41 -3.96 -18.97 -3.22
CA ARG A 41 -2.81 -18.32 -2.54
C ARG A 41 -1.81 -19.32 -1.98
N ASN A 42 -2.23 -20.51 -1.55
CA ASN A 42 -1.34 -21.55 -1.05
C ASN A 42 -0.57 -22.20 -2.20
N ASP A 43 -1.28 -22.70 -3.21
CA ASP A 43 -0.68 -23.32 -4.40
C ASP A 43 0.26 -22.35 -5.15
N LEU A 44 -0.05 -21.04 -5.19
CA LEU A 44 0.87 -20.01 -5.69
C LEU A 44 2.14 -19.90 -4.85
N ARG A 45 2.09 -20.02 -3.51
CA ARG A 45 3.30 -20.01 -2.66
C ARG A 45 4.14 -21.25 -2.91
N ASP A 46 3.50 -22.41 -2.98
CA ASP A 46 4.19 -23.69 -3.13
C ASP A 46 4.86 -23.78 -4.52
N LYS A 47 4.18 -23.31 -5.58
CA LYS A 47 4.76 -23.17 -6.93
C LYS A 47 5.88 -22.13 -7.00
N LEU A 48 5.79 -21.04 -6.24
CA LEU A 48 6.89 -20.07 -6.15
C LEU A 48 8.13 -20.66 -5.46
N ASP A 49 7.95 -21.46 -4.40
CA ASP A 49 9.07 -22.15 -3.75
C ASP A 49 9.67 -23.26 -4.64
N GLU A 50 8.83 -24.07 -5.30
CA GLU A 50 9.22 -25.08 -6.29
C GLU A 50 10.12 -24.48 -7.37
N ILE A 51 9.63 -23.46 -8.09
CA ILE A 51 10.35 -22.82 -9.19
C ILE A 51 11.61 -22.10 -8.70
N SER A 52 11.62 -21.55 -7.47
CA SER A 52 12.80 -20.85 -6.95
C SER A 52 14.06 -21.72 -6.80
N ARG A 53 13.90 -23.05 -6.72
CA ARG A 53 15.01 -24.01 -6.57
C ARG A 53 15.90 -24.08 -7.82
N GLU A 54 15.34 -23.78 -8.99
CA GLU A 54 16.08 -23.74 -10.26
C GLU A 54 17.09 -22.59 -10.31
N TYR A 55 16.89 -21.54 -9.50
CA TYR A 55 17.74 -20.34 -9.43
C TYR A 55 18.92 -20.49 -8.45
N GLN A 56 19.17 -21.70 -7.91
CA GLN A 56 20.41 -21.97 -7.16
C GLN A 56 21.66 -21.81 -8.06
N SER A 57 21.51 -22.05 -9.36
CA SER A 57 22.44 -21.65 -10.43
C SER A 57 21.91 -20.46 -11.23
N MET A 58 22.74 -19.89 -12.11
CA MET A 58 22.25 -18.91 -13.09
C MET A 58 21.22 -19.57 -14.03
N VAL A 59 20.16 -18.82 -14.35
CA VAL A 59 19.05 -19.22 -15.22
C VAL A 59 18.96 -18.24 -16.39
N THR A 60 18.77 -18.75 -17.61
CA THR A 60 18.69 -17.94 -18.84
C THR A 60 17.40 -17.11 -18.93
N GLU A 61 17.36 -16.14 -19.84
CA GLU A 61 16.14 -15.37 -20.13
C GLU A 61 15.03 -16.30 -20.64
N GLU A 62 15.38 -17.28 -21.48
CA GLU A 62 14.50 -18.27 -22.08
C GLU A 62 13.87 -19.22 -21.04
N GLU A 63 14.68 -19.80 -20.14
CA GLU A 63 14.19 -20.64 -19.03
C GLU A 63 13.31 -19.83 -18.06
N HIS A 64 13.69 -18.58 -17.77
CA HIS A 64 12.90 -17.71 -16.90
C HIS A 64 11.56 -17.29 -17.54
N LEU A 65 11.53 -17.02 -18.85
CA LEU A 65 10.29 -16.80 -19.62
C LEU A 65 9.41 -18.06 -19.63
N SER A 66 10.01 -19.24 -19.79
CA SER A 66 9.31 -20.53 -19.67
C SER A 66 8.70 -20.71 -18.27
N ASN A 67 9.43 -20.38 -17.22
CA ASN A 67 8.96 -20.46 -15.84
C ASN A 67 7.80 -19.52 -15.51
N ILE A 68 7.79 -18.30 -16.06
CA ILE A 68 6.65 -17.39 -15.95
C ILE A 68 5.43 -17.94 -16.68
N ARG A 69 5.61 -18.49 -17.88
CA ARG A 69 4.53 -19.13 -18.66
C ARG A 69 3.97 -20.34 -17.92
N ARG A 70 4.82 -21.26 -17.44
CA ARG A 70 4.47 -22.44 -16.65
C ARG A 70 3.64 -22.08 -15.41
N LEU A 71 4.12 -21.12 -14.61
CA LEU A 71 3.41 -20.62 -13.42
C LEU A 71 2.05 -20.01 -13.76
N SER A 72 1.94 -19.30 -14.89
CA SER A 72 0.70 -18.71 -15.39
C SER A 72 -0.30 -19.79 -15.85
N ASP A 73 0.18 -20.79 -16.60
CA ASP A 73 -0.66 -21.80 -17.25
C ASP A 73 -1.14 -22.89 -16.27
N GLU A 74 -0.27 -23.42 -15.41
CA GLU A 74 -0.63 -24.43 -14.39
C GLU A 74 -1.72 -23.92 -13.44
N LEU A 75 -1.49 -22.74 -12.83
CA LEU A 75 -2.44 -22.12 -11.91
C LEU A 75 -3.73 -21.66 -12.62
N SER A 76 -3.67 -21.28 -13.90
CA SER A 76 -4.87 -20.98 -14.69
C SER A 76 -5.73 -22.22 -14.89
N SER A 77 -5.13 -23.37 -15.23
CA SER A 77 -5.84 -24.63 -15.40
C SER A 77 -6.58 -25.02 -14.12
N GLN A 78 -5.84 -25.10 -13.01
CA GLN A 78 -6.33 -25.56 -11.72
C GLN A 78 -7.39 -24.62 -11.09
N PHE A 79 -7.20 -23.31 -11.20
CA PHE A 79 -8.03 -22.31 -10.50
C PHE A 79 -8.93 -21.47 -11.42
N SER A 80 -9.10 -21.86 -12.69
CA SER A 80 -9.98 -21.22 -13.68
C SER A 80 -11.34 -20.77 -13.11
N HIS A 81 -11.98 -21.60 -12.29
CA HIS A 81 -13.25 -21.32 -11.62
C HIS A 81 -13.25 -20.08 -10.70
N CYS A 82 -12.12 -19.72 -10.08
CA CYS A 82 -12.00 -18.58 -9.16
C CYS A 82 -11.25 -17.38 -9.77
N LEU A 83 -10.63 -17.56 -10.94
CA LEU A 83 -9.83 -16.54 -11.62
C LEU A 83 -10.69 -15.64 -12.54
N LYS A 84 -10.33 -14.37 -12.64
CA LYS A 84 -11.00 -13.40 -13.52
C LYS A 84 -10.75 -13.76 -14.98
N ASN A 85 -11.81 -14.21 -15.66
CA ASN A 85 -11.78 -14.77 -17.01
C ASN A 85 -10.97 -16.08 -17.08
N GLY A 86 -10.95 -16.89 -16.01
CA GLY A 86 -10.28 -18.19 -16.00
C GLY A 86 -8.75 -18.15 -15.95
N ARG A 87 -8.13 -16.98 -15.75
CA ARG A 87 -6.72 -16.76 -16.09
C ARG A 87 -5.91 -16.05 -14.99
N PHE A 88 -4.80 -16.66 -14.60
CA PHE A 88 -3.74 -16.05 -13.80
C PHE A 88 -2.69 -15.46 -14.74
N ARG A 89 -2.89 -14.21 -15.17
CA ARG A 89 -2.19 -13.63 -16.33
C ARG A 89 -0.67 -13.53 -16.16
N ILE A 90 0.05 -13.69 -17.26
CA ILE A 90 1.53 -13.57 -17.39
C ILE A 90 2.11 -12.41 -16.58
N GLY A 91 1.55 -11.21 -16.72
CA GLY A 91 2.03 -10.00 -16.04
C GLY A 91 1.83 -10.01 -14.52
N ILE A 92 0.90 -10.82 -14.01
CA ILE A 92 0.70 -11.06 -12.58
C ILE A 92 1.65 -12.17 -12.09
N ALA A 93 1.83 -13.23 -12.89
CA ALA A 93 2.76 -14.32 -12.62
C ALA A 93 4.22 -13.83 -12.49
N GLN A 94 4.71 -13.01 -13.44
CA GLN A 94 6.04 -12.40 -13.34
C GLN A 94 6.20 -11.49 -12.12
N LYS A 95 5.15 -10.74 -11.72
CA LYS A 95 5.25 -9.86 -10.55
C LYS A 95 5.34 -10.66 -9.25
N ALA A 96 4.68 -11.81 -9.16
CA ALA A 96 4.82 -12.72 -8.04
C ALA A 96 6.20 -13.41 -8.03
N LEU A 97 6.61 -13.98 -9.16
CA LEU A 97 7.87 -14.74 -9.28
C LEU A 97 9.11 -13.85 -9.08
N ASN A 98 9.25 -12.81 -9.89
CA ASN A 98 10.45 -11.97 -9.89
C ASN A 98 10.61 -11.21 -8.56
N LEU A 99 9.52 -10.99 -7.81
CA LEU A 99 9.56 -10.36 -6.49
C LEU A 99 10.03 -11.36 -5.42
N TYR A 100 9.62 -12.63 -5.50
CA TYR A 100 10.14 -13.68 -4.62
C TYR A 100 11.62 -13.94 -4.89
N LEU A 101 12.01 -14.07 -6.16
CA LEU A 101 13.40 -14.21 -6.57
C LEU A 101 14.25 -13.01 -6.11
N LYS A 102 13.75 -11.77 -6.27
CA LYS A 102 14.42 -10.57 -5.73
C LYS A 102 14.70 -10.69 -4.22
N TYR A 103 13.72 -11.12 -3.42
CA TYR A 103 13.94 -11.26 -1.97
C TYR A 103 15.01 -12.31 -1.64
N LEU A 104 14.96 -13.48 -2.29
CA LEU A 104 15.95 -14.55 -2.09
C LEU A 104 17.36 -14.13 -2.51
N TRP A 105 17.49 -13.43 -3.64
CA TRP A 105 18.75 -12.90 -4.15
C TRP A 105 19.33 -11.82 -3.21
N CYS A 106 18.50 -10.90 -2.70
CA CYS A 106 18.92 -9.88 -1.72
C CYS A 106 19.47 -10.44 -0.39
N VAL A 107 19.25 -11.74 -0.10
CA VAL A 107 19.86 -12.45 1.05
C VAL A 107 20.85 -13.55 0.65
N ASN A 108 21.28 -13.57 -0.62
CA ASN A 108 22.24 -14.52 -1.20
C ASN A 108 21.81 -16.00 -1.09
N LEU A 109 20.51 -16.29 -1.20
CA LEU A 109 19.97 -17.67 -1.23
C LEU A 109 19.84 -18.25 -2.64
N ILE A 110 19.94 -17.42 -3.69
CA ILE A 110 19.90 -17.80 -5.11
C ILE A 110 20.89 -16.94 -5.91
N ALA A 111 21.21 -17.38 -7.12
CA ALA A 111 21.92 -16.58 -8.12
C ALA A 111 21.08 -15.36 -8.57
N PRO A 112 21.70 -14.31 -9.16
CA PRO A 112 20.97 -13.16 -9.68
C PRO A 112 19.91 -13.59 -10.72
N PRO A 113 18.62 -13.31 -10.53
CA PRO A 113 17.59 -13.64 -11.52
C PRO A 113 17.74 -12.74 -12.76
N PRO A 114 17.41 -13.20 -13.98
CA PRO A 114 17.64 -12.41 -15.18
C PRO A 114 16.76 -11.15 -15.24
N HIS A 115 15.55 -11.17 -14.67
CA HIS A 115 14.60 -10.05 -14.71
C HIS A 115 14.23 -9.48 -13.33
N CYS A 116 13.93 -8.19 -13.31
CA CYS A 116 13.31 -7.50 -12.17
C CYS A 116 11.78 -7.66 -12.12
N PRO A 117 11.12 -7.40 -10.97
CA PRO A 117 9.67 -7.49 -10.83
C PRO A 117 8.90 -6.27 -11.37
N PHE A 118 8.45 -6.34 -12.63
CA PHE A 118 7.78 -5.21 -13.29
C PHE A 118 6.42 -4.88 -12.66
N ASP A 119 6.27 -3.63 -12.22
CA ASP A 119 5.00 -3.02 -11.82
C ASP A 119 4.88 -1.59 -12.36
N SER A 120 3.83 -0.87 -11.97
CA SER A 120 3.57 0.51 -12.39
C SER A 120 4.70 1.51 -12.04
N ILE A 121 5.49 1.27 -10.99
CA ILE A 121 6.64 2.10 -10.63
C ILE A 121 7.78 1.81 -11.61
N VAL A 122 8.16 0.55 -11.78
CA VAL A 122 9.23 0.13 -12.70
C VAL A 122 8.90 0.55 -14.14
N ILE A 123 7.67 0.30 -14.58
CA ILE A 123 7.19 0.61 -15.94
C ILE A 123 7.15 2.14 -16.19
N SER A 124 6.88 2.97 -15.17
CA SER A 124 6.92 4.43 -15.35
C SER A 124 8.31 4.98 -15.72
N HIS A 125 9.38 4.23 -15.43
CA HIS A 125 10.77 4.54 -15.79
C HIS A 125 11.15 4.01 -17.19
N LEU A 126 10.27 3.26 -17.87
CA LEU A 126 10.50 2.73 -19.20
C LEU A 126 10.00 3.69 -20.29
N PRO A 127 10.80 3.99 -21.33
CA PRO A 127 10.27 4.57 -22.56
C PRO A 127 9.39 3.55 -23.29
N ASP A 128 8.43 4.05 -24.07
CA ASP A 128 7.61 3.28 -25.02
C ASP A 128 6.79 2.10 -24.43
N CYS A 129 6.60 2.12 -23.10
CA CYS A 129 5.86 1.11 -22.33
C CYS A 129 4.83 1.73 -21.36
N LYS A 130 4.59 3.05 -21.42
CA LYS A 130 3.63 3.74 -20.52
C LYS A 130 2.16 3.42 -20.83
N ASP A 131 1.91 2.82 -21.99
CA ASP A 131 0.69 2.13 -22.41
C ASP A 131 0.44 0.81 -21.65
N LEU A 132 1.50 0.16 -21.15
CA LEU A 132 1.43 -1.20 -20.64
C LEU A 132 1.08 -1.28 -19.15
N ASN A 133 -0.17 -1.64 -18.86
CA ASN A 133 -0.59 -2.07 -17.54
C ASN A 133 -0.25 -3.56 -17.30
N TRP A 134 0.72 -3.83 -16.42
CA TRP A 134 1.18 -5.18 -16.06
C TRP A 134 0.05 -6.13 -15.61
N THR A 135 -1.00 -5.63 -14.94
CA THR A 135 -2.13 -6.45 -14.45
C THR A 135 -3.03 -7.02 -15.56
N SER A 136 -2.89 -6.49 -16.78
CA SER A 136 -3.60 -6.92 -17.99
C SER A 136 -2.72 -7.67 -19.01
N ILE A 137 -1.39 -7.71 -18.83
CA ILE A 137 -0.51 -8.47 -19.74
C ILE A 137 -0.76 -9.97 -19.54
N ASP A 138 -1.22 -10.66 -20.58
CA ASP A 138 -1.43 -12.12 -20.59
C ASP A 138 -0.68 -12.83 -21.74
N ASN A 139 0.27 -12.12 -22.34
CA ASN A 139 1.02 -12.56 -23.51
C ASN A 139 2.51 -12.37 -23.20
N ILE A 140 3.33 -13.39 -23.44
CA ILE A 140 4.74 -13.36 -23.04
C ILE A 140 5.55 -12.42 -23.94
N GLU A 141 5.17 -12.25 -25.21
CA GLU A 141 5.84 -11.36 -26.16
C GLU A 141 5.63 -9.88 -25.78
N VAL A 142 4.46 -9.53 -25.24
CA VAL A 142 4.17 -8.21 -24.62
C VAL A 142 4.93 -8.04 -23.30
N TYR A 143 5.14 -9.09 -22.50
CA TYR A 143 6.05 -9.02 -21.36
C TYR A 143 7.51 -8.80 -21.80
N SER A 144 7.97 -9.48 -22.86
CA SER A 144 9.30 -9.28 -23.43
C SER A 144 9.53 -7.86 -24.00
N ARG A 145 8.47 -7.08 -24.33
CA ARG A 145 8.61 -5.64 -24.60
C ARG A 145 9.15 -4.89 -23.37
N LEU A 146 8.63 -5.20 -22.17
CA LEU A 146 9.10 -4.57 -20.91
C LEU A 146 10.56 -4.93 -20.62
N VAL A 147 10.92 -6.21 -20.81
CA VAL A 147 12.30 -6.70 -20.62
C VAL A 147 13.26 -5.98 -21.57
N LYS A 148 12.93 -5.91 -22.86
CA LYS A 148 13.74 -5.21 -23.87
C LYS A 148 13.84 -3.70 -23.59
N ALA A 149 12.76 -3.06 -23.16
CA ALA A 149 12.79 -1.66 -22.74
C ALA A 149 13.69 -1.45 -21.51
N ALA A 150 13.60 -2.34 -20.51
CA ALA A 150 14.42 -2.28 -19.30
C ALA A 150 15.92 -2.46 -19.60
N ARG A 151 16.29 -3.45 -20.42
CA ARG A 151 17.69 -3.65 -20.85
C ARG A 151 18.27 -2.40 -21.53
N ARG A 152 17.48 -1.67 -22.34
CA ARG A 152 17.91 -0.38 -22.94
C ARG A 152 18.15 0.73 -21.91
N VAL A 153 17.40 0.76 -20.79
CA VAL A 153 17.55 1.78 -19.73
C VAL A 153 18.66 1.40 -18.74
N ALA A 154 18.76 0.12 -18.39
CA ALA A 154 19.79 -0.42 -17.50
C ALA A 154 21.18 -0.50 -18.14
N LYS A 155 21.24 -0.58 -19.48
CA LYS A 155 22.46 -0.81 -20.26
C LYS A 155 23.13 -2.12 -19.84
N ASP A 156 24.37 -2.06 -19.40
CA ASP A 156 25.19 -3.21 -18.98
C ASP A 156 24.84 -3.70 -17.55
N LYS A 157 23.97 -2.99 -16.82
CA LYS A 157 23.58 -3.32 -15.45
C LYS A 157 22.54 -4.45 -15.42
N PRO A 158 22.69 -5.48 -14.54
CA PRO A 158 21.66 -6.46 -14.29
C PRO A 158 20.31 -5.83 -13.93
N LEU A 159 19.21 -6.34 -14.49
CA LEU A 159 17.88 -5.77 -14.26
C LEU A 159 17.47 -5.71 -12.77
N PRO A 160 17.78 -6.71 -11.91
CA PRO A 160 17.49 -6.62 -10.48
C PRO A 160 18.24 -5.50 -9.74
N GLU A 161 19.48 -5.18 -10.15
CA GLU A 161 20.26 -4.08 -9.57
C GLU A 161 19.69 -2.72 -9.99
N TRP A 162 19.36 -2.57 -11.28
CA TRP A 162 18.72 -1.37 -11.81
C TRP A 162 17.36 -1.08 -11.13
N GLU A 163 16.55 -2.10 -10.87
CA GLU A 163 15.27 -1.94 -10.15
C GLU A 163 15.47 -1.74 -8.63
N LEU A 164 16.53 -2.28 -8.02
CA LEU A 164 16.93 -1.89 -6.67
C LEU A 164 17.31 -0.41 -6.57
N GLU A 165 17.99 0.16 -7.56
CA GLU A 165 18.29 1.60 -7.60
C GLU A 165 17.01 2.46 -7.70
N ILE A 166 16.04 2.06 -8.54
CA ILE A 166 14.72 2.72 -8.60
C ILE A 166 14.05 2.68 -7.22
N TRP A 167 14.06 1.53 -6.55
CA TRP A 167 13.47 1.38 -5.22
C TRP A 167 14.19 2.23 -4.15
N LEU A 168 15.53 2.20 -4.13
CA LEU A 168 16.35 3.00 -3.22
C LEU A 168 16.13 4.50 -3.42
N ASN A 169 16.12 4.97 -4.67
CA ASN A 169 15.84 6.37 -5.01
C ASN A 169 14.42 6.78 -4.59
N GLY A 170 13.43 5.89 -4.75
CA GLY A 170 12.09 6.08 -4.21
C GLY A 170 12.10 6.31 -2.69
N VAL A 171 12.67 5.38 -1.93
CA VAL A 171 12.78 5.45 -0.45
C VAL A 171 13.57 6.68 0.01
N GLN A 172 14.65 7.03 -0.68
CA GLN A 172 15.44 8.24 -0.39
C GLN A 172 14.64 9.51 -0.68
N SER A 173 13.86 9.57 -1.76
CA SER A 173 13.01 10.73 -2.07
C SER A 173 11.92 10.95 -1.01
N GLU A 174 11.35 9.88 -0.45
CA GLU A 174 10.40 9.98 0.67
C GLU A 174 11.06 10.47 1.96
N ARG A 175 12.27 9.97 2.27
CA ARG A 175 13.07 10.42 3.43
C ARG A 175 13.48 11.89 3.27
N GLY A 176 13.93 12.29 2.09
CA GLY A 176 14.27 13.68 1.75
C GLY A 176 13.06 14.62 1.86
N ARG A 177 11.88 14.21 1.37
CA ARG A 177 10.62 14.96 1.54
C ARG A 177 10.22 15.12 3.01
N LYS A 178 10.47 14.11 3.85
CA LYS A 178 10.26 14.19 5.32
C LYS A 178 11.27 15.13 5.99
N GLY A 179 12.55 15.09 5.59
CA GLY A 179 13.58 16.01 6.09
C GLY A 179 13.31 17.47 5.72
N LEU A 180 13.05 17.74 4.44
CA LEU A 180 12.81 19.10 3.94
C LEU A 180 11.50 19.72 4.45
N ARG A 181 10.51 18.89 4.83
CA ARG A 181 9.30 19.37 5.53
C ARG A 181 9.60 19.92 6.93
N LYS A 182 10.64 19.46 7.64
CA LYS A 182 11.04 20.05 8.95
C LYS A 182 11.51 21.49 8.78
N SER A 183 12.50 21.73 7.93
CA SER A 183 13.11 23.05 7.70
C SER A 183 12.19 24.08 7.03
N ARG A 184 11.03 23.66 6.49
CA ARG A 184 10.06 24.58 5.85
C ARG A 184 8.97 25.07 6.80
N THR A 185 8.70 24.37 7.91
CA THR A 185 7.70 24.79 8.92
C THR A 185 8.24 25.92 9.80
N GLU A 186 9.50 25.82 10.22
CA GLU A 186 10.17 26.82 11.07
C GLU A 186 10.29 28.19 10.39
N LYS A 187 10.29 28.24 9.06
CA LYS A 187 10.57 29.45 8.28
C LYS A 187 9.33 30.21 7.79
N ARG A 188 8.14 29.91 8.31
CA ARG A 188 6.85 30.49 7.85
C ARG A 188 5.98 31.12 8.95
N HIS A 189 6.57 31.44 10.11
CA HIS A 189 5.88 32.03 11.28
C HIS A 189 6.15 33.53 11.50
N LYS A 190 6.33 34.30 10.41
CA LYS A 190 6.25 35.77 10.40
C LYS A 190 5.54 36.22 9.13
N GLU A 191 4.81 37.34 9.25
CA GLU A 191 3.94 37.98 8.23
C GLU A 191 2.71 37.12 7.87
N THR A 192 1.46 37.64 7.82
CA THR A 192 0.90 39.00 7.93
C THR A 192 -0.36 39.05 8.84
N SER A 193 -0.89 40.25 9.12
CA SER A 193 -2.11 40.48 9.93
C SER A 193 -3.03 41.56 9.31
N LEU A 194 -4.24 41.74 9.91
CA LEU A 194 -5.32 42.70 9.57
C LEU A 194 -6.12 42.37 8.28
N GLY A 195 -7.47 42.45 8.25
CA GLY A 195 -8.47 42.81 9.27
C GLY A 195 -9.90 42.29 8.94
N PRO A 196 -10.92 42.57 9.79
CA PRO A 196 -12.29 42.01 9.73
C PRO A 196 -13.30 43.00 9.10
N SER A 197 -14.63 42.82 9.04
CA SER A 197 -15.61 41.79 9.48
C SER A 197 -16.69 41.64 8.35
N GLN A 198 -17.84 40.93 8.40
CA GLN A 198 -18.59 40.07 9.34
C GLN A 198 -19.54 39.18 8.44
N SER A 199 -20.76 38.67 8.73
CA SER A 199 -21.72 38.51 9.85
C SER A 199 -22.81 37.50 9.42
N ASP A 200 -23.62 36.85 10.27
CA ASP A 200 -23.50 36.44 11.68
C ASP A 200 -24.33 35.14 11.82
N ILE A 201 -23.72 34.00 12.18
CA ILE A 201 -24.39 32.76 12.67
C ILE A 201 -23.38 31.69 13.09
N GLU A 202 -22.24 31.54 12.41
CA GLU A 202 -21.34 30.38 12.57
C GLU A 202 -20.33 30.50 13.74
N GLU A 203 -20.25 31.64 14.45
CA GLU A 203 -19.13 31.97 15.37
C GLU A 203 -19.20 31.36 16.79
N LYS A 204 -19.77 30.16 16.96
CA LYS A 204 -19.80 29.47 18.28
C LYS A 204 -19.40 28.00 18.31
N ILE A 205 -19.10 27.37 17.18
CA ILE A 205 -18.51 26.03 17.14
C ILE A 205 -17.11 26.14 16.52
N GLY A 206 -16.08 26.27 17.39
CA GLY A 206 -14.69 26.41 16.97
C GLY A 206 -14.26 25.29 16.01
N ALA A 207 -13.68 25.66 14.87
CA ALA A 207 -13.73 24.88 13.63
C ALA A 207 -13.55 23.35 13.78
N VAL A 208 -14.64 22.61 13.56
CA VAL A 208 -14.72 21.14 13.68
C VAL A 208 -14.85 20.42 12.33
N ALA A 209 -14.16 19.29 12.19
CA ALA A 209 -14.40 18.34 11.11
C ALA A 209 -15.34 17.22 11.58
N ILE A 210 -16.53 17.15 11.01
CA ILE A 210 -17.49 16.06 11.27
C ILE A 210 -17.11 14.84 10.41
N GLY A 211 -17.10 13.66 11.02
CA GLY A 211 -16.85 12.38 10.35
C GLY A 211 -17.92 11.33 10.64
N THR A 212 -17.93 10.25 9.86
CA THR A 212 -18.74 9.04 10.11
C THR A 212 -17.84 7.80 10.07
N ILE A 213 -17.99 6.89 11.04
CA ILE A 213 -17.21 5.65 11.12
C ILE A 213 -17.75 4.62 10.13
N VAL A 214 -16.98 4.37 9.05
CA VAL A 214 -17.33 3.48 7.94
C VAL A 214 -16.53 2.18 7.99
N ARG A 215 -17.11 1.10 7.45
CA ARG A 215 -16.50 -0.24 7.34
C ARG A 215 -16.37 -0.62 5.85
N PRO A 216 -15.35 -0.11 5.13
CA PRO A 216 -15.17 -0.35 3.69
C PRO A 216 -14.69 -1.76 3.33
N GLY A 217 -14.53 -2.65 4.31
CA GLY A 217 -14.28 -4.07 4.09
C GLY A 217 -13.47 -4.71 5.20
N PHE A 218 -12.62 -5.65 4.82
CA PHE A 218 -11.77 -6.43 5.72
C PHE A 218 -10.29 -6.20 5.41
N TYR A 219 -9.44 -6.46 6.39
CA TYR A 219 -8.02 -6.72 6.20
C TYR A 219 -7.81 -8.12 5.62
N ALA A 220 -6.64 -8.39 5.05
CA ALA A 220 -6.26 -9.72 4.56
C ALA A 220 -6.23 -10.82 5.65
N THR A 221 -6.23 -10.42 6.93
CA THR A 221 -6.35 -11.30 8.10
C THR A 221 -7.81 -11.65 8.47
N GLY A 222 -8.78 -11.30 7.62
CA GLY A 222 -10.22 -11.49 7.87
C GLY A 222 -10.83 -10.55 8.92
N ARG A 223 -10.01 -9.74 9.61
CA ARG A 223 -10.48 -8.75 10.60
C ARG A 223 -11.07 -7.52 9.91
N ASP A 224 -12.06 -6.90 10.54
CA ASP A 224 -12.68 -5.68 10.02
C ASP A 224 -11.70 -4.53 9.83
N ARG A 225 -11.87 -3.82 8.70
CA ARG A 225 -11.22 -2.55 8.41
C ARG A 225 -12.24 -1.42 8.58
N TYR A 226 -11.94 -0.51 9.50
CA TYR A 226 -12.75 0.67 9.83
C TYR A 226 -11.98 1.93 9.49
N GLU A 227 -12.62 2.91 8.89
CA GLU A 227 -12.06 4.21 8.47
C GLU A 227 -13.04 5.32 8.90
N ILE A 228 -12.57 6.57 9.02
CA ILE A 228 -13.47 7.72 9.24
C ILE A 228 -13.63 8.47 7.94
N SER A 229 -14.84 8.49 7.37
CA SER A 229 -15.15 9.34 6.21
C SER A 229 -15.48 10.74 6.70
N ILE A 230 -14.82 11.76 6.16
CA ILE A 230 -14.94 13.16 6.62
C ILE A 230 -15.93 13.92 5.74
N HIS A 231 -16.81 14.72 6.36
CA HIS A 231 -17.78 15.54 5.63
C HIS A 231 -17.08 16.70 4.91
N LYS A 232 -17.42 16.91 3.63
CA LYS A 232 -16.80 17.91 2.75
C LYS A 232 -16.78 19.34 3.34
N LYS A 233 -17.76 19.72 4.17
CA LYS A 233 -17.82 21.04 4.82
C LYS A 233 -16.66 21.32 5.79
N GLY A 234 -16.06 20.28 6.40
CA GLY A 234 -14.96 20.41 7.36
C GLY A 234 -13.67 19.72 6.95
N SER A 235 -13.58 19.17 5.73
CA SER A 235 -12.41 18.39 5.31
C SER A 235 -11.14 19.22 5.17
N ASN A 236 -11.27 20.51 4.88
CA ASN A 236 -10.21 21.53 4.85
C ASN A 236 -9.48 21.75 6.19
N LEU A 237 -10.05 21.31 7.31
CA LEU A 237 -9.44 21.42 8.64
C LEU A 237 -8.36 20.35 8.90
N LEU A 238 -8.42 19.25 8.14
CA LEU A 238 -7.43 18.18 8.18
C LEU A 238 -6.42 18.37 7.02
N PRO A 239 -5.10 18.20 7.25
CA PRO A 239 -4.13 18.23 6.15
C PRO A 239 -4.33 17.01 5.25
N HIS A 240 -4.81 17.24 4.03
CA HIS A 240 -5.08 16.19 3.04
C HIS A 240 -4.58 16.60 1.65
N GLU A 241 -4.32 15.62 0.79
CA GLU A 241 -3.80 15.80 -0.57
C GLU A 241 -4.09 14.52 -1.37
N LYS A 242 -4.51 14.64 -2.64
CA LYS A 242 -4.89 13.49 -3.47
C LYS A 242 -3.80 12.42 -3.53
N TYR A 243 -4.18 11.20 -3.17
CA TYR A 243 -3.32 10.00 -3.17
C TYR A 243 -2.13 10.02 -2.19
N ILE A 244 -1.97 11.04 -1.35
CA ILE A 244 -0.84 11.18 -0.41
C ILE A 244 -1.32 11.01 1.04
N ARG A 245 -0.59 10.19 1.82
CA ARG A 245 -0.79 10.10 3.28
C ARG A 245 -0.18 11.33 3.95
N ASN A 246 -1.02 12.20 4.50
CA ASN A 246 -0.56 13.27 5.39
C ASN A 246 -0.81 12.85 6.85
N PRO A 247 0.25 12.72 7.68
CA PRO A 247 0.10 12.30 9.08
C PRO A 247 -0.47 13.42 9.95
N ILE A 248 -1.34 13.05 10.90
CA ILE A 248 -1.77 13.91 12.01
C ILE A 248 -1.50 13.22 13.34
N ASN A 249 -1.19 14.00 14.37
CA ASN A 249 -1.26 13.54 15.76
C ASN A 249 -2.70 13.74 16.25
N ILE A 250 -3.36 12.68 16.72
CA ILE A 250 -4.76 12.70 17.15
C ILE A 250 -4.96 11.94 18.47
N TYR A 251 -5.64 12.57 19.42
CA TYR A 251 -6.11 11.95 20.65
C TYR A 251 -7.41 11.20 20.40
N ILE A 252 -7.49 9.96 20.86
CA ILE A 252 -8.71 9.15 20.90
C ILE A 252 -8.85 8.68 22.36
N GLY A 253 -9.78 9.31 23.08
CA GLY A 253 -9.73 9.31 24.55
C GLY A 253 -8.39 9.84 25.05
N ASN A 254 -7.86 9.23 26.12
CA ASN A 254 -6.61 9.66 26.74
C ASN A 254 -5.34 9.20 25.98
N THR A 255 -5.46 8.53 24.84
CA THR A 255 -4.30 7.98 24.09
C THR A 255 -4.00 8.81 22.84
N LEU A 256 -2.73 9.22 22.69
CA LEU A 256 -2.21 9.88 21.49
C LEU A 256 -1.83 8.85 20.41
N TYR A 257 -2.26 9.10 19.19
CA TYR A 257 -1.93 8.32 18.00
C TYR A 257 -1.38 9.20 16.87
N GLU A 258 -0.59 8.63 15.97
CA GLU A 258 -0.49 9.14 14.61
C GLU A 258 -1.49 8.42 13.71
N ALA A 259 -2.35 9.20 13.05
CA ALA A 259 -3.25 8.72 12.02
C ALA A 259 -2.82 9.22 10.63
N GLY A 260 -3.13 8.46 9.57
CA GLY A 260 -2.99 8.95 8.20
C GLY A 260 -4.27 9.60 7.72
N VAL A 261 -4.20 10.85 7.27
CA VAL A 261 -5.27 11.49 6.48
C VAL A 261 -4.97 11.27 5.00
N HIS A 262 -6.01 10.98 4.22
CA HIS A 262 -5.93 10.67 2.80
C HIS A 262 -7.08 11.34 2.03
N GLU A 263 -6.83 11.76 0.79
CA GLU A 263 -7.88 12.18 -0.15
C GLU A 263 -7.92 11.23 -1.35
N THR A 264 -9.12 10.81 -1.74
CA THR A 264 -9.37 10.00 -2.94
C THR A 264 -9.41 10.87 -4.20
N GLY A 265 -9.28 10.27 -5.39
CA GLY A 265 -9.42 11.01 -6.67
C GLY A 265 -10.72 11.80 -6.79
N ALA A 266 -11.81 11.29 -6.19
CA ALA A 266 -13.14 11.90 -6.15
C ALA A 266 -13.30 13.01 -5.08
N GLY A 267 -12.27 13.34 -4.30
CA GLY A 267 -12.32 14.39 -3.27
C GLY A 267 -12.94 13.95 -1.94
N VAL A 268 -13.14 12.64 -1.70
CA VAL A 268 -13.52 12.13 -0.38
C VAL A 268 -12.27 12.05 0.48
N VAL A 269 -12.28 12.76 1.61
CA VAL A 269 -11.23 12.75 2.64
C VAL A 269 -11.56 11.73 3.72
N TRP A 270 -10.56 10.96 4.16
CA TRP A 270 -10.73 9.94 5.19
C TRP A 270 -9.52 9.79 6.10
N ILE A 271 -9.76 9.31 7.33
CA ILE A 271 -8.74 8.93 8.30
C ILE A 271 -8.54 7.41 8.26
N SER A 272 -7.26 7.03 8.24
CA SER A 272 -6.80 5.66 7.99
C SER A 272 -7.21 4.66 9.07
N SER A 273 -7.37 3.42 8.63
CA SER A 273 -7.73 2.27 9.46
C SER A 273 -6.60 1.76 10.36
N VAL A 274 -5.36 2.19 10.08
CA VAL A 274 -4.15 1.91 10.87
C VAL A 274 -3.68 3.19 11.55
N LEU A 275 -3.48 3.08 12.86
CA LEU A 275 -2.95 4.09 13.76
C LEU A 275 -1.58 3.65 14.30
N TYR A 276 -0.81 4.60 14.80
CA TYR A 276 0.45 4.33 15.51
C TYR A 276 0.42 5.01 16.89
N LYS A 277 0.34 4.24 17.98
CA LYS A 277 0.33 4.78 19.34
C LYS A 277 1.63 5.55 19.60
N LYS A 278 1.52 6.77 20.15
CA LYS A 278 2.65 7.60 20.52
C LYS A 278 2.76 7.76 22.03
N GLU A 279 3.98 7.58 22.54
CA GLU A 279 4.39 7.80 23.93
C GLU A 279 5.70 8.57 23.88
N GLU A 280 5.86 9.61 24.70
CA GLU A 280 7.04 10.52 24.67
C GLU A 280 7.39 11.04 23.25
N GLY A 281 6.37 11.24 22.41
CA GLY A 281 6.50 11.66 21.01
C GLY A 281 7.01 10.58 20.03
N ARG A 282 7.38 9.39 20.51
CA ARG A 282 7.87 8.26 19.71
C ARG A 282 6.73 7.31 19.35
N ILE A 283 6.79 6.68 18.18
CA ILE A 283 5.86 5.59 17.82
C ILE A 283 6.30 4.32 18.56
N VAL A 284 5.38 3.73 19.33
CA VAL A 284 5.63 2.52 20.13
C VAL A 284 4.99 1.28 19.53
N MET A 285 3.74 1.38 19.05
CA MET A 285 2.97 0.23 18.58
C MET A 285 1.97 0.61 17.48
N GLY A 286 1.76 -0.27 16.50
CA GLY A 286 0.66 -0.15 15.54
C GLY A 286 -0.67 -0.60 16.15
N ALA A 287 -1.73 0.18 15.94
CA ALA A 287 -3.08 -0.10 16.43
C ALA A 287 -4.10 -0.02 15.28
N ARG A 288 -5.25 -0.70 15.41
CA ARG A 288 -6.38 -0.55 14.47
C ARG A 288 -7.31 0.55 14.98
N LEU A 289 -7.84 1.36 14.07
CA LEU A 289 -8.76 2.46 14.42
C LEU A 289 -9.94 1.99 15.30
N ILE A 290 -10.58 0.87 14.98
CA ILE A 290 -11.70 0.32 15.75
C ILE A 290 -11.33 -0.05 17.19
N ASP A 291 -10.11 -0.53 17.42
CA ASP A 291 -9.63 -0.91 18.75
C ASP A 291 -9.26 0.32 19.61
N ALA A 292 -9.10 1.50 18.97
CA ALA A 292 -9.01 2.79 19.63
C ALA A 292 -10.40 3.42 19.88
N LEU A 293 -11.28 3.42 18.88
CA LEU A 293 -12.65 3.95 18.97
C LEU A 293 -13.49 3.25 20.06
N ALA A 294 -13.32 1.93 20.22
CA ALA A 294 -14.00 1.17 21.26
C ALA A 294 -13.67 1.64 22.69
N GLN A 295 -12.51 2.26 22.93
CA GLN A 295 -12.11 2.80 24.24
C GLN A 295 -12.96 4.01 24.66
N ILE A 296 -13.59 4.69 23.70
CA ILE A 296 -14.54 5.79 23.91
C ILE A 296 -15.96 5.41 23.45
N GLY A 297 -16.28 4.12 23.44
CA GLY A 297 -17.61 3.58 23.20
C GLY A 297 -18.07 3.53 21.74
N LEU A 298 -17.34 4.14 20.81
CA LEU A 298 -17.74 4.36 19.41
C LEU A 298 -17.69 3.10 18.54
N ARG A 299 -18.64 3.03 17.59
CA ARG A 299 -18.99 1.85 16.78
C ARG A 299 -19.18 2.21 15.30
N TRP A 300 -19.57 1.21 14.51
CA TRP A 300 -19.95 1.37 13.10
C TRP A 300 -21.14 2.32 12.93
N LYS A 301 -21.06 3.22 11.93
CA LYS A 301 -22.03 4.29 11.61
C LYS A 301 -22.08 5.46 12.58
N ASP A 302 -21.44 5.39 13.73
CA ASP A 302 -21.43 6.52 14.67
C ASP A 302 -20.75 7.73 14.02
N LYS A 303 -21.34 8.90 14.25
CA LYS A 303 -20.78 10.21 13.90
C LYS A 303 -19.67 10.57 14.89
N VAL A 304 -18.65 11.29 14.42
CA VAL A 304 -17.57 11.82 15.26
C VAL A 304 -17.31 13.29 15.00
N ILE A 305 -16.84 13.99 16.01
CA ILE A 305 -16.31 15.35 15.92
C ILE A 305 -14.79 15.26 16.02
N ILE A 306 -14.08 15.95 15.13
CA ILE A 306 -12.63 16.10 15.19
C ILE A 306 -12.32 17.59 15.34
N LYS A 307 -11.85 17.96 16.53
CA LYS A 307 -11.39 19.31 16.90
C LYS A 307 -9.89 19.43 16.61
N LYS A 308 -9.42 20.64 16.31
CA LYS A 308 -7.99 20.96 16.20
C LYS A 308 -7.56 21.79 17.41
N ASN A 309 -6.51 21.35 18.09
CA ASN A 309 -5.92 22.03 19.25
C ASN A 309 -4.90 23.10 18.80
N GLU A 310 -4.58 24.03 19.71
CA GLU A 310 -3.63 25.13 19.44
C GLU A 310 -2.22 24.63 19.11
N ASP A 311 -1.79 23.52 19.71
CA ASP A 311 -0.50 22.85 19.45
C ASP A 311 -0.45 22.12 18.09
N GLY A 312 -1.55 22.12 17.33
CA GLY A 312 -1.69 21.44 16.06
C GLY A 312 -1.97 19.94 16.15
N THR A 313 -2.17 19.39 17.34
CA THR A 313 -2.80 18.06 17.51
C THR A 313 -4.30 18.15 17.23
N PHE A 314 -4.95 16.99 17.11
CA PHE A 314 -6.39 16.87 16.95
C PHE A 314 -6.98 16.06 18.11
N LEU A 315 -8.24 16.31 18.43
CA LEU A 315 -9.00 15.54 19.42
C LEU A 315 -10.24 14.94 18.72
N LEU A 316 -10.43 13.63 18.88
CA LEU A 316 -11.60 12.90 18.38
C LEU A 316 -12.57 12.60 19.52
N GLU A 317 -13.83 13.00 19.33
CA GLU A 317 -14.92 12.81 20.27
C GLU A 317 -16.15 12.20 19.56
N PRO A 318 -17.06 11.55 20.31
CA PRO A 318 -18.41 11.26 19.83
C PRO A 318 -19.12 12.54 19.38
N TYR A 319 -19.93 12.45 18.34
CA TYR A 319 -20.85 13.52 17.96
C TYR A 319 -22.16 13.36 18.74
N ASN A 320 -22.52 14.37 19.54
CA ASN A 320 -23.81 14.45 20.20
C ASN A 320 -24.70 15.44 19.43
N ASP A 321 -25.87 14.99 18.97
CA ASP A 321 -26.82 15.86 18.25
C ASP A 321 -27.36 17.02 19.13
N ASP A 322 -27.24 16.93 20.47
CA ASP A 322 -27.61 17.99 21.43
C ASP A 322 -26.63 19.19 21.48
N THR A 323 -25.62 19.27 20.59
CA THR A 323 -24.56 20.29 20.63
C THR A 323 -24.45 21.15 19.35
N THR A 324 -25.55 21.25 18.59
CA THR A 324 -25.69 22.07 17.37
C THR A 324 -27.00 22.83 17.32
#